data_AF-A0A418KSH9-F1
#
_entry.id   AF-A0A418KSH9-F1
#
_cell.length_a   1.000
_cell.length_b   1.000
_cell.length_c   1.000
_cell.angle_alpha   90.00
_cell.angle_beta   90.00
_cell.angle_gamma   90.00
#
_symmetry.space_group_name_H-M   'P 1'
#
loop_
_entity.id
_entity.type
_entity.pdbx_description
1 polymer ?
#
loop_
_entity_poly.entity_id
_entity_poly.type
_entity_poly.pdbx_seq_one_letter_code
_entity_poly.pdbx_strand_id
1 'polypeptide(L)' 'HAVGAVEVAGPAVAVPVAGAGAVTAFCAALAAAGLTPEDVAVRRPTLDDVFVHVNTAEGQVR' A
#
# COMPACT_ATOMS: atom_id res chain seq x y z
N HIS A 1 -10.83 8.30 -0.53
CA HIS A 1 -10.43 6.88 -0.48
C HIS A 1 -9.12 6.78 0.26
N ALA A 2 -9.14 6.40 1.54
CA ALA A 2 -7.96 6.42 2.39
C ALA A 2 -7.14 5.14 2.16
N VAL A 3 -5.95 5.32 1.59
CA VAL A 3 -4.93 4.29 1.49
C VAL A 3 -4.18 4.26 2.82
N GLY A 4 -3.92 3.08 3.39
CA GLY A 4 -3.14 2.95 4.64
C GLY A 4 -1.64 3.20 4.44
N ALA A 5 -0.83 3.01 5.48
CA ALA A 5 0.62 3.26 5.45
C ALA A 5 1.31 2.48 4.31
N VAL A 6 2.11 3.19 3.52
CA VAL A 6 2.75 2.68 2.31
C VAL A 6 4.18 2.24 2.62
N GLU A 7 4.53 1.00 2.30
CA GLU A 7 5.89 0.44 2.44
C GLU A 7 6.65 0.53 1.12
N VAL A 8 7.94 0.84 1.16
CA VAL A 8 8.82 0.86 -0.03
C VAL A 8 9.92 -0.17 0.16
N ALA A 9 9.91 -1.23 -0.65
CA ALA A 9 10.90 -2.30 -0.64
C ALA A 9 11.59 -2.39 -2.01
N GLY A 10 12.79 -1.80 -2.12
CA GLY A 10 13.50 -1.72 -3.40
C GLY A 10 12.67 -0.93 -4.44
N PRO A 11 12.41 -1.48 -5.65
CA PRO A 11 11.58 -0.82 -6.66
C PRO A 11 10.07 -0.97 -6.42
N ALA A 12 9.65 -1.72 -5.39
CA ALA A 12 8.25 -2.04 -5.15
C ALA A 12 7.67 -1.23 -3.99
N VAL A 13 6.37 -0.93 -4.09
CA VAL A 13 5.60 -0.23 -3.07
C VAL A 13 4.47 -1.14 -2.62
N ALA A 14 4.41 -1.49 -1.32
CA ALA A 14 3.32 -2.27 -0.76
C ALA A 14 2.29 -1.36 -0.09
N VAL A 15 1.02 -1.61 -0.40
CA VAL A 15 -0.08 -0.74 -0.03
C VAL A 15 -1.20 -1.59 0.61
N PRO A 16 -1.51 -1.39 1.89
CA PRO A 16 -2.62 -2.08 2.52
C PRO A 16 -3.95 -1.56 1.96
N VAL A 17 -4.78 -2.49 1.49
CA VAL A 17 -6.08 -2.21 0.89
C VAL A 17 -7.17 -2.97 1.63
N ALA A 18 -8.32 -2.32 1.85
CA ALA A 18 -9.44 -2.92 2.58
C ALA A 18 -10.16 -4.04 1.80
N GLY A 19 -9.95 -4.14 0.49
CA GLY A 19 -10.58 -5.14 -0.37
C GLY A 19 -10.43 -4.84 -1.86
N ALA A 20 -11.02 -5.68 -2.71
CA ALA A 20 -10.83 -5.63 -4.17
C ALA A 20 -11.21 -4.28 -4.80
N GLY A 21 -12.29 -3.64 -4.34
CA GLY A 21 -12.70 -2.33 -4.86
C GLY A 21 -11.67 -1.22 -4.61
N ALA A 22 -10.89 -1.31 -3.52
CA ALA A 22 -9.83 -0.37 -3.22
C ALA A 22 -8.63 -0.54 -4.17
N VAL A 23 -8.37 -1.76 -4.65
CA VAL A 23 -7.33 -2.02 -5.67
C VAL A 23 -7.67 -1.30 -6.97
N THR A 24 -8.91 -1.44 -7.46
CA THR A 24 -9.35 -0.76 -8.69
C THR A 24 -9.24 0.75 -8.56
N ALA A 25 -9.67 1.32 -7.43
CA ALA A 25 -9.55 2.76 -7.18
C ALA A 25 -8.09 3.22 -7.13
N PHE A 26 -7.19 2.42 -6.54
CA PHE A 26 -5.77 2.71 -6.48
C PHE A 26 -5.12 2.70 -7.87
N CYS A 27 -5.40 1.69 -8.70
CA CYS A 27 -4.90 1.63 -10.08
C CYS A 27 -5.41 2.81 -10.93
N ALA A 28 -6.68 3.21 -10.75
CA ALA A 28 -7.24 4.38 -11.43
C ALA A 28 -6.52 5.67 -11.00
N ALA A 29 -6.17 5.80 -9.72
CA ALA A 29 -5.43 6.96 -9.21
C ALA A 29 -4.00 7.02 -9.77
N LEU A 30 -3.30 5.87 -9.88
CA LEU A 30 -1.99 5.80 -10.53
C LEU A 30 -2.06 6.25 -11.99
N ALA A 31 -3.04 5.76 -12.74
CA ALA A 31 -3.25 6.15 -14.12
C ALA A 31 -3.54 7.65 -14.26
N ALA A 32 -4.39 8.22 -13.40
CA ALA A 32 -4.68 9.65 -13.38
C ALA A 32 -3.45 10.51 -13.04
N ALA A 33 -2.50 9.96 -12.27
CA ALA A 33 -1.22 10.58 -11.98
C ALA A 33 -0.15 10.38 -13.07
N GLY A 34 -0.48 9.69 -14.17
CA GLY A 34 0.46 9.38 -15.24
C GLY A 34 1.50 8.32 -14.87
N LEU A 35 1.26 7.54 -13.81
CA LEU A 35 2.14 6.49 -13.34
C LEU A 35 1.70 5.14 -13.93
N THR A 36 2.66 4.40 -14.48
CA THR A 36 2.45 3.07 -15.05
C THR A 36 3.39 2.08 -14.37
N PRO A 37 2.91 1.31 -13.37
CA PRO A 37 3.70 0.24 -12.76
C PRO A 37 4.07 -0.81 -13.81
N GLU A 38 5.26 -1.38 -13.70
CA GLU A 38 5.67 -2.52 -14.52
C GLU A 38 4.87 -3.79 -14.17
N ASP A 39 4.60 -4.00 -12.88
CA ASP A 39 3.81 -5.12 -12.37
C ASP A 39 2.96 -4.70 -11.15
N VAL A 40 1.84 -5.38 -10.95
CA VAL A 40 0.95 -5.20 -9.80
C VAL A 40 0.49 -6.58 -9.30
N ALA A 41 0.86 -6.90 -8.06
CA ALA A 41 0.48 -8.15 -7.40
C ALA A 41 -0.36 -7.91 -6.15
N VAL A 42 -1.35 -8.77 -5.93
CA VAL A 42 -2.09 -8.85 -4.67
C VAL A 42 -1.58 -10.04 -3.88
N ARG A 43 -1.18 -9.80 -2.62
CA ARG A 43 -0.72 -10.84 -1.71
C ARG A 43 -1.43 -10.76 -0.37
N ARG A 44 -1.34 -11.84 0.40
CA ARG A 44 -1.70 -11.81 1.81
C ARG A 44 -0.64 -10.99 2.59
N PRO A 45 -1.04 -10.33 3.69
CA PRO A 45 -0.08 -9.70 4.61
C PRO A 45 0.89 -10.74 5.19
N THR A 46 2.10 -10.29 5.46
CA THR A 46 3.21 -11.01 6.10
C THR A 46 3.46 -10.44 7.50
N LEU A 47 4.38 -11.04 8.27
CA LEU A 47 4.76 -10.50 9.58
C LEU A 47 5.44 -9.12 9.47
N ASP A 48 6.11 -8.84 8.35
CA ASP A 48 6.77 -7.55 8.14
C ASP A 48 5.73 -6.42 7.99
N ASP A 49 4.66 -6.67 7.25
CA ASP A 49 3.52 -5.74 7.12
C ASP A 49 2.90 -5.42 8.49
N VAL A 50 2.77 -6.43 9.36
CA VAL A 50 2.25 -6.26 10.72
C VAL A 50 3.21 -5.46 11.57
N PHE A 51 4.51 -5.76 11.50
CA PHE A 51 5.54 -5.01 12.20
C PHE A 51 5.49 -3.53 11.82
N VAL A 52 5.46 -3.22 10.52
CA VAL A 52 5.35 -1.84 10.04
C VAL A 52 4.05 -1.19 10.52
N HIS A 53 2.91 -1.87 10.42
CA HIS A 53 1.63 -1.32 10.87
C HIS A 53 1.65 -0.92 12.35
N VAL A 54 2.16 -1.79 13.23
CA VAL A 54 2.24 -1.55 14.67
C VAL A 54 3.22 -0.41 14.98
N ASN A 55 4.42 -0.44 14.42
CA ASN A 55 5.46 0.55 14.74
C ASN A 55 5.20 1.93 14.10
N THR A 56 4.49 1.98 12.97
CA THR A 56 4.07 3.24 12.35
C THR A 56 2.88 3.86 13.11
N ALA A 57 1.99 3.04 13.66
CA ALA A 57 0.91 3.51 14.53
C ALA A 57 1.44 4.12 15.84
N GLU A 58 2.55 3.61 16.39
CA GLU A 58 3.21 4.18 17.55
C GLU A 58 4.04 5.43 17.22
N GLY A 59 4.53 5.57 15.99
CA GLY A 59 5.28 6.73 15.50
C GLY A 59 4.45 7.99 15.24
N GLN A 60 3.12 7.90 15.17
CA GLN A 60 2.21 9.05 15.03
C GLN A 60 1.71 9.63 16.37
N VAL A 61 2.12 9.04 17.50
CA VAL A 61 1.90 9.59 18.84
C VAL A 61 3.23 10.13 19.38
N ARG A 62 3.75 11.18 18.73
CA ARG A 62 4.74 12.11 19.30
C ARG A 62 4.85 13.38 18.48
#